data_AF-A0A841J1C2-F1
#
_entry.id   AF-A0A841J1C2-F1
#
_cell.length_a   1.000
_cell.length_b   1.000
_cell.length_c   1.000
_cell.angle_alpha   90.00
_cell.angle_beta   90.00
_cell.angle_gamma   90.00
#
_symmetry.space_group_name_H-M   'P 1'
#
loop_
_entity.id
_entity.type
_entity.pdbx_description
1 polymer ?
#
loop_
_entity_poly.entity_id
_entity_poly.type
_entity_poly.pdbx_seq_one_letter_code
_entity_poly.pdbx_strand_id
1 'polypeptide(L)' 'MSRAMNLKASPDVVTATCATHNIGISSIEPLESGGTRIVVLSSAGAAELRRKMKSSIMEGPTTRSGLYVARRPVPTSRY' A
#
# COMPACT_ATOMS: atom_id res chain seq x y z
N MET A 1 -2.16 12.05 -9.56
CA MET A 1 -1.48 11.70 -8.28
C MET A 1 -1.98 10.34 -7.79
N SER A 2 -1.12 9.32 -7.74
CA SER A 2 -1.50 7.97 -7.28
C SER A 2 -1.72 7.93 -5.77
N ARG A 3 -2.71 7.16 -5.32
CA ARG A 3 -3.01 6.87 -3.90
C ARG A 3 -2.18 5.71 -3.33
N ALA A 4 -1.43 5.02 -4.18
CA ALA A 4 -0.57 3.90 -3.78
C ALA A 4 0.91 4.34 -3.71
N MET A 5 1.65 3.78 -2.74
CA MET A 5 3.10 3.94 -2.63
C MET A 5 3.74 2.74 -1.94
N ASN A 6 5.03 2.53 -2.22
CA ASN A 6 5.85 1.50 -1.59
C ASN A 6 6.82 2.17 -0.62
N LEU A 7 6.87 1.67 0.62
CA LEU A 7 7.65 2.22 1.70
C LEU A 7 8.61 1.16 2.24
N LYS A 8 9.86 1.53 2.48
CA LYS A 8 10.88 0.73 3.16
C LYS A 8 10.69 0.84 4.68
N ALA A 9 9.52 0.45 5.15
CA ALA A 9 9.13 0.43 6.55
C ALA A 9 8.23 -0.78 6.82
N SER A 10 8.19 -1.25 8.07
CA SER A 10 7.28 -2.32 8.47
C SER A 10 5.83 -1.84 8.45
N PRO A 11 4.85 -2.75 8.28
CA PRO A 11 3.44 -2.38 8.30
C PRO A 11 3.02 -1.64 9.57
N ASP A 12 3.61 -2.00 10.71
CA ASP A 12 3.32 -1.36 12.00
C ASP A 12 3.76 0.10 12.05
N VAL A 13 4.98 0.39 11.56
CA VAL A 13 5.52 1.76 11.49
C VAL A 13 4.68 2.62 10.55
N VAL A 14 4.28 2.05 9.40
CA VAL A 14 3.42 2.76 8.44
C VAL A 14 2.04 3.03 9.06
N THR A 15 1.46 2.05 9.76
CA THR A 15 0.15 2.17 10.39
C THR A 15 0.16 3.21 11.50
N ALA A 16 1.19 3.21 12.36
CA ALA A 16 1.36 4.21 13.41
C ALA A 16 1.54 5.63 12.83
N THR A 17 2.28 5.76 11.72
CA THR A 17 2.47 7.04 11.03
C THR A 17 1.16 7.56 10.45
N CYS A 18 0.37 6.68 9.82
CA CYS A 18 -0.95 7.03 9.30
C CYS A 18 -1.92 7.43 10.42
N ALA A 19 -1.93 6.70 11.53
CA ALA A 19 -2.77 7.00 12.70
C ALA A 19 -2.41 8.37 13.31
N THR A 20 -1.12 8.67 13.46
CA THR A 20 -0.62 9.95 13.99
C THR A 20 -1.04 11.14 13.13
N HIS A 21 -1.22 10.93 11.82
CA HIS A 21 -1.58 11.99 10.87
C HIS A 21 -3.03 11.93 10.39
N ASN A 22 -3.87 11.11 11.02
CA ASN A 22 -5.26 10.91 10.63
C ASN A 22 -5.43 10.57 9.12
N ILE A 23 -4.51 9.79 8.58
CA ILE A 23 -4.51 9.36 7.18
C ILE A 23 -5.24 8.03 7.10
N GLY A 24 -6.41 8.03 6.44
CA GLY A 24 -7.17 6.81 6.22
C GLY A 24 -6.45 5.81 5.31
N ILE A 25 -6.31 4.57 5.77
CA ILE A 25 -5.70 3.46 5.03
C ILE A 25 -6.81 2.69 4.28
N SER A 26 -6.55 2.38 3.01
CA SER A 26 -7.42 1.53 2.18
C SER A 26 -6.92 0.09 2.11
N SER A 27 -5.60 -0.11 1.99
CA SER A 27 -4.94 -1.42 2.00
C SER A 27 -3.51 -1.26 2.49
N ILE A 28 -3.02 -2.25 3.22
CA ILE A 28 -1.63 -2.35 3.67
C ILE A 28 -1.14 -3.78 3.45
N GLU A 29 -0.05 -3.92 2.71
CA GLU A 29 0.47 -5.21 2.25
C GLU A 29 2.00 -5.23 2.49
N PRO A 30 2.55 -6.21 3.22
CA PRO A 30 4.00 -6.41 3.27
C PRO A 30 4.53 -6.85 1.91
N LEU A 31 5.71 -6.34 1.53
CA LEU A 31 6.41 -6.63 0.29
C LEU A 31 7.52 -7.67 0.53
N GLU A 32 7.67 -8.62 -0.39
CA GLU A 32 8.68 -9.68 -0.30
C GLU A 32 10.12 -9.13 -0.31
N SER A 33 10.32 -7.98 -0.95
CA SER A 33 11.60 -7.28 -1.02
C SER A 33 12.01 -6.61 0.30
N GLY A 34 11.20 -6.70 1.35
CA GLY A 34 11.38 -5.96 2.60
C GLY A 34 10.83 -4.54 2.49
N GLY A 35 9.58 -4.37 2.89
CA GLY A 35 8.88 -3.09 2.89
C GLY A 35 7.37 -3.29 2.97
N THR A 36 6.62 -2.22 2.74
CA THR A 36 5.16 -2.20 2.80
C THR A 36 4.60 -1.41 1.64
N ARG A 37 3.65 -1.99 0.92
CA ARG A 37 2.79 -1.29 -0.03
C ARG A 37 1.58 -0.80 0.73
N ILE A 38 1.35 0.50 0.65
CA ILE A 38 0.17 1.13 1.23
C ILE A 38 -0.65 1.80 0.14
N VAL A 39 -1.96 1.64 0.24
CA VAL A 39 -2.96 2.40 -0.52
C VAL A 39 -3.76 3.20 0.49
N VAL A 40 -3.81 4.52 0.33
CA VAL A 40 -4.56 5.41 1.24
C VAL A 40 -5.90 5.84 0.64
N LEU A 41 -6.81 6.35 1.47
CA LEU A 41 -8.16 6.76 1.09
C LEU A 41 -8.20 8.05 0.25
N SER A 42 -7.26 8.97 0.46
CA SER A 42 -7.24 10.27 -0.22
C SER A 42 -5.90 10.55 -0.90
N SER A 43 -5.95 11.28 -2.01
CA SER A 43 -4.74 11.77 -2.71
C SER A 43 -3.98 12.81 -1.89
N ALA A 44 -4.68 13.61 -1.08
CA ALA A 44 -4.09 14.56 -0.15
C ALA A 44 -3.29 13.85 0.96
N GLY A 45 -3.88 12.81 1.57
CA GLY A 45 -3.18 11.97 2.54
C GLY A 45 -1.98 11.26 1.92
N ALA A 46 -2.08 10.84 0.65
CA ALA A 46 -0.94 10.27 -0.07
C ALA A 46 0.19 11.28 -0.27
N ALA A 47 -0.15 12.55 -0.56
CA ALA A 47 0.86 13.60 -0.71
C ALA A 47 1.54 13.91 0.63
N GLU A 48 0.79 13.94 1.73
CA GLU A 48 1.34 14.17 3.05
C GLU A 48 2.26 13.03 3.51
N LEU A 49 1.81 11.78 3.33
CA LEU A 49 2.61 10.60 3.67
C LEU A 49 3.93 10.56 2.86
N ARG A 50 3.89 10.93 1.56
CA ARG A 50 5.09 11.06 0.72
C ARG A 50 6.05 12.12 1.21
N ARG A 51 5.55 13.26 1.71
CA ARG A 51 6.42 14.32 2.27
C ARG A 51 7.10 13.86 3.55
N LYS A 52 6.36 13.16 4.42
CA LYS A 52 6.85 12.71 5.73
C LYS A 52 7.80 11.52 5.64
N MET A 53 7.45 10.52 4.83
CA MET A 53 8.24 9.30 4.66
C MET A 53 9.12 9.34 3.41
N LYS A 54 9.53 10.54 2.96
CA LYS A 54 10.30 10.74 1.72
C LYS A 54 11.56 9.87 1.66
N SER A 55 12.28 9.75 2.77
CA SER A 55 13.49 8.93 2.90
C SER A 55 13.23 7.42 2.86
N SER A 56 11.98 7.01 3.08
CA SER A 56 11.55 5.62 3.09
C SER A 56 10.83 5.23 1.80
N ILE A 57 10.70 6.11 0.80
CA ILE A 57 10.06 5.77 -0.47
C ILE A 57 10.98 4.79 -1.23
N MET A 58 10.41 3.67 -1.66
CA MET A 58 11.10 2.74 -2.55
C MET A 58 10.92 3.20 -4.00
N GLU A 59 11.99 3.69 -4.61
CA GLU A 59 11.99 4.16 -6.01
C GLU A 59 12.19 3.01 -7.02
N GLY A 60 12.70 1.86 -6.57
CA GLY A 60 12.97 0.69 -7.41
C GLY A 60 11.75 -0.21 -7.67
N PRO A 61 11.82 -1.10 -8.67
CA PRO A 61 10.77 -2.07 -8.95
C PRO A 61 10.57 -2.96 -7.72
N THR A 62 9.34 -2.97 -7.19
CA THR A 62 9.00 -3.75 -5.99
C THR A 62 8.10 -4.92 -6.35
N THR A 63 8.54 -6.14 -6.05
CA THR A 63 7.73 -7.35 -6.23
C THR A 63 6.63 -7.37 -5.18
N ARG A 64 5.38 -7.35 -5.64
CA ARG A 64 4.21 -7.52 -4.78
C ARG A 64 4.11 -9.00 -4.39
N SER A 65 3.81 -9.27 -3.13
CA SER A 65 3.46 -10.62 -2.71
C SER A 65 2.23 -11.09 -3.50
N GLY A 66 2.33 -12.25 -4.12
CA GLY A 66 1.32 -12.77 -5.06
C GLY A 66 -0.03 -13.12 -4.43
N LEU A 67 -0.24 -12.92 -3.13
CA LEU A 67 -1.44 -13.35 -2.41
C LEU A 67 -2.72 -12.57 -2.77
N TYR A 68 -2.63 -11.56 -3.65
CA TYR A 68 -3.78 -10.94 -4.31
C TYR A 68 -4.00 -11.51 -5.72
N VAL A 69 -3.94 -12.83 -5.91
CA VAL A 69 -4.55 -13.43 -7.11
C VAL A 69 -6.05 -13.31 -6.95
N ALA A 70 -6.66 -12.62 -7.93
CA ALA A 70 -8.07 -12.33 -8.04
C ALA A 70 -8.98 -13.47 -7.55
N ARG A 71 -10.05 -13.11 -6.82
CA ARG A 71 -11.28 -13.92 -6.83
C ARG A 71 -11.70 -14.05 -8.29
N ARG A 72 -11.32 -15.17 -8.92
CA ARG A 72 -11.81 -15.55 -10.25
C ARG A 72 -13.35 -15.53 -10.16
N PRO A 73 -14.08 -14.85 -11.07
CA PRO A 73 -15.51 -15.07 -11.16
C PRO A 73 -15.72 -16.57 -11.38
N VAL A 74 -16.57 -17.20 -10.58
CA VAL A 74 -16.97 -18.60 -10.79
C VAL A 74 -17.60 -18.65 -12.18
N PRO A 75 -17.16 -19.53 -13.10
CA PRO A 75 -17.79 -19.65 -14.40
C PRO A 75 -19.25 -20.06 -14.17
N THR A 76 -20.20 -19.17 -14.47
CA THR A 76 -21.62 -19.54 -14.51
C THR A 76 -21.83 -20.40 -15.75
N SER A 77 -21.59 -21.71 -15.62
CA SER A 77 -22.07 -22.68 -16.60
C SER A 77 -23.60 -22.68 -16.53
N ARG A 78 -24.25 -21.96 -17.44
CA ARG A 78 -25.68 -22.13 -17.69
C ARG A 78 -25.81 -23.20 -18.78
N TYR A 79 -26.36 -24.34 -18.39
CA TYR A 79 -26.92 -25.34 -19.30
C TYR A 79 -28.20 -24.83 -19.94
#